data_AF-A0A271IZA2-F1
#
_entry.id   AF-A0A271IZA2-F1
#
_cell.length_a   1.000
_cell.length_b   1.000
_cell.length_c   1.000
_cell.angle_alpha   90.00
_cell.angle_beta   90.00
_cell.angle_gamma   90.00
#
_symmetry.space_group_name_H-M   'P 1'
#
loop_
_entity.id
_entity.type
_entity.pdbx_description
1 polymer ?
#
loop_
_entity_poly.entity_id
_entity_poly.type
_entity_poly.pdbx_seq_one_letter_code
_entity_poly.pdbx_strand_id
1 'polypeptide(L)'
;MRCSLLLAALALAACAGVARLSRADLVGTTWREVCPAPEIATAYVRLRPDGLMAWSYEHPDSVRVDSVHSWAVEDGALLLRWNLGSATSRYPAGPTPRRLEADTSTFCLGERPWLDRVR
;
A
#
# COMPACT_ATOMS: atom_id res chain seq x y z
N MET A 1 45.27 2.20 44.11
CA MET A 1 43.84 2.58 44.24
C MET A 1 43.24 2.61 42.86
N ARG A 2 42.15 1.85 42.64
CA ARG A 2 41.62 1.47 41.32
C ARG A 2 40.83 2.63 40.68
N CYS A 3 41.36 3.18 39.60
CA CYS A 3 40.55 3.87 38.58
C CYS A 3 40.15 2.83 37.54
N SER A 4 38.86 2.52 37.44
CA SER A 4 38.31 1.76 36.32
C SER A 4 37.04 2.47 35.84
N LEU A 5 37.29 3.43 34.95
CA LEU A 5 36.36 3.82 33.89
C LEU A 5 36.08 2.60 33.02
N LEU A 6 34.82 2.37 32.68
CA LEU A 6 34.32 2.28 31.29
C LEU A 6 32.88 1.77 31.31
N LEU A 7 31.96 2.73 31.44
CA LEU A 7 30.67 2.69 30.77
C LEU A 7 30.94 2.52 29.27
N ALA A 8 30.61 1.37 28.68
CA ALA A 8 30.60 1.26 27.23
C ALA A 8 29.57 0.23 26.77
N ALA A 9 28.67 0.76 25.94
CA ALA A 9 28.05 0.09 24.80
C ALA A 9 27.04 -1.03 25.09
N LEU A 10 25.77 -0.63 25.20
CA LEU A 10 24.66 -1.38 24.61
C LEU A 10 23.58 -0.38 24.12
N ALA A 11 24.02 0.64 23.38
CA ALA A 11 23.13 1.39 22.50
C ALA A 11 23.04 0.63 21.16
N LEU A 12 22.37 -0.53 21.18
CA LEU A 12 21.82 -1.11 19.96
C LEU A 12 20.60 -0.25 19.60
N ALA A 13 20.87 0.95 19.07
CA ALA A 13 19.94 1.64 18.21
C ALA A 13 19.77 0.73 16.98
N ALA A 14 18.86 -0.23 17.07
CA ALA A 14 18.29 -0.86 15.91
C ALA A 14 17.67 0.28 15.11
N CYS A 15 18.41 0.79 14.14
CA CYS A 15 17.82 1.41 12.97
C CYS A 15 16.99 0.31 12.29
N ALA A 16 15.82 0.02 12.86
CA ALA A 16 14.72 -0.58 12.15
C ALA A 16 14.37 0.46 11.09
N GLY A 17 15.10 0.42 9.97
CA GLY A 17 14.81 1.24 8.82
C GLY A 17 13.33 1.06 8.53
N VAL A 18 12.58 2.16 8.54
CA VAL A 18 11.15 2.15 8.24
C VAL A 18 11.01 1.40 6.92
N ALA A 19 10.34 0.24 6.94
CA ALA A 19 10.11 -0.53 5.73
C ALA A 19 9.43 0.41 4.71
N ARG A 20 9.92 0.42 3.47
CA ARG A 20 9.36 1.25 2.39
C ARG A 20 8.86 0.33 1.30
N LEU A 21 7.73 0.69 0.71
CA LEU A 21 7.27 0.02 -0.49
C LEU A 21 8.14 0.43 -1.67
N SER A 22 8.39 -0.51 -2.58
CA SER A 22 9.05 -0.25 -3.85
C SER A 22 8.13 -0.65 -4.99
N ARG A 23 8.27 0.04 -6.13
CA ARG A 23 7.52 -0.32 -7.35
C ARG A 23 7.83 -1.75 -7.78
N ALA A 24 9.09 -2.18 -7.68
CA ALA A 24 9.53 -3.50 -8.09
C ALA A 24 8.83 -4.62 -7.29
N ASP A 25 8.60 -4.43 -5.99
CA ASP A 25 7.94 -5.41 -5.12
C ASP A 25 6.43 -5.50 -5.35
N LEU A 26 5.85 -4.45 -5.93
CA LEU A 26 4.41 -4.29 -6.11
C LEU A 26 3.93 -4.65 -7.52
N VAL A 27 4.78 -4.53 -8.54
CA VAL A 27 4.41 -4.90 -9.92
C VAL A 27 3.96 -6.36 -9.99
N GLY A 28 2.83 -6.59 -10.66
CA GLY A 28 2.25 -7.91 -10.88
C GLY A 28 1.41 -8.43 -9.71
N THR A 29 1.48 -7.79 -8.54
CA THR A 29 0.69 -8.17 -7.37
C THR A 29 -0.79 -7.85 -7.56
N THR A 30 -1.66 -8.68 -6.98
CA THR A 30 -3.11 -8.44 -6.99
C THR A 30 -3.62 -8.24 -5.56
N TRP A 31 -4.37 -7.17 -5.37
CA TRP A 31 -4.92 -6.74 -4.09
C TRP A 31 -6.43 -6.68 -4.14
N ARG A 32 -7.06 -6.83 -2.98
CA ARG A 32 -8.47 -6.57 -2.74
C ARG A 32 -8.56 -5.30 -1.90
N GLU A 33 -9.08 -4.22 -2.48
CA GLU A 33 -9.37 -2.95 -1.81
C GLU A 33 -10.76 -3.04 -1.16
N VAL A 34 -10.78 -2.94 0.17
CA VAL A 34 -12.01 -3.01 0.96
C VAL A 34 -12.25 -1.65 1.60
N CYS A 35 -13.36 -1.01 1.21
CA CYS A 35 -13.88 0.14 1.93
C CYS A 35 -14.73 -0.36 3.12
N PRO A 36 -14.64 0.28 4.31
CA PRO A 36 -15.51 -0.04 5.44
C PRO A 36 -16.99 0.26 5.16
N ALA A 37 -17.25 1.31 4.38
CA ALA A 37 -18.59 1.72 3.98
C ALA A 37 -19.22 0.67 3.05
N PRO A 38 -20.33 0.02 3.44
CA PRO A 38 -20.91 -1.12 2.71
C PRO A 38 -21.48 -0.78 1.33
N GLU A 39 -21.80 0.50 1.08
CA GLU A 39 -22.28 1.00 -0.20
C GLU A 39 -21.19 1.06 -1.28
N ILE A 40 -19.92 0.99 -0.89
CA ILE A 40 -18.79 1.03 -1.83
C ILE A 40 -18.33 -0.39 -2.13
N ALA A 41 -18.41 -0.75 -3.40
CA ALA A 41 -18.01 -2.07 -3.85
C ALA A 41 -16.51 -2.32 -3.60
N THR A 42 -16.20 -3.53 -3.12
CA THR A 42 -14.81 -4.02 -3.06
C THR A 42 -14.24 -4.12 -4.48
N ALA A 43 -13.05 -3.55 -4.70
CA ALA A 43 -12.33 -3.68 -5.97
C ALA A 43 -11.15 -4.66 -5.84
N TYR A 44 -10.94 -5.48 -6.86
CA TYR A 44 -9.70 -6.20 -7.08
C TYR A 44 -8.81 -5.38 -8.00
N VAL A 45 -7.55 -5.20 -7.63
CA VAL A 45 -6.59 -4.32 -8.31
C VAL A 45 -5.29 -5.07 -8.56
N ARG A 46 -4.87 -5.16 -9.83
CA ARG A 46 -3.55 -5.64 -10.21
C ARG A 46 -2.68 -4.48 -10.67
N LEU A 47 -1.51 -4.35 -10.05
CA LEU A 47 -0.58 -3.26 -10.28
C LEU A 47 0.32 -3.59 -11.48
N ARG A 48 0.16 -2.86 -12.60
CA ARG A 48 0.90 -3.13 -13.84
C ARG A 48 2.20 -2.32 -13.95
N PRO A 49 3.22 -2.83 -14.66
CA PRO A 49 4.52 -2.15 -14.77
C PRO A 49 4.46 -0.77 -15.43
N ASP A 50 3.45 -0.52 -16.27
CA ASP A 50 3.20 0.77 -16.95
C ASP A 50 2.57 1.84 -16.03
N GLY A 51 2.21 1.50 -14.79
CA GLY A 51 1.59 2.42 -13.84
C GLY A 51 0.07 2.45 -13.94
N LEU A 52 -0.53 1.61 -14.78
CA LEU A 52 -1.97 1.42 -14.83
C LEU A 52 -2.41 0.33 -13.85
N MET A 53 -3.66 0.42 -13.43
CA MET A 53 -4.32 -0.63 -12.67
C MET A 53 -5.15 -1.49 -13.62
N ALA A 54 -5.00 -2.82 -13.54
CA ALA A 54 -6.08 -3.69 -14.01
C ALA A 54 -7.05 -3.91 -12.85
N TRP A 55 -8.35 -3.85 -13.09
CA TRP A 55 -9.33 -3.88 -12.00
C TRP A 55 -10.59 -4.70 -12.31
N SER A 56 -11.27 -5.15 -11.26
CA SER A 56 -12.58 -5.82 -11.33
C SER A 56 -13.34 -5.66 -10.01
N TYR A 57 -14.65 -5.46 -10.05
CA TYR A 57 -15.51 -5.57 -8.86
C TYR A 57 -16.00 -7.00 -8.61
N GLU A 58 -15.76 -7.93 -9.53
CA GLU A 58 -16.29 -9.30 -9.46
C GLU A 58 -15.29 -10.29 -8.86
N HIS A 59 -14.09 -10.40 -9.46
CA HIS A 59 -13.12 -11.43 -9.12
C HIS A 59 -11.68 -11.03 -9.53
N PRO A 60 -10.62 -11.44 -8.78
CA PRO A 60 -9.23 -11.07 -9.10
C PRO A 60 -8.70 -11.61 -10.45
N ASP A 61 -9.37 -12.61 -11.02
CA ASP A 61 -9.01 -13.18 -12.33
C ASP A 61 -9.74 -12.53 -13.50
N SER A 62 -10.74 -11.69 -13.22
CA SER A 62 -11.55 -10.98 -14.21
C SER A 62 -11.10 -9.54 -14.41
N VAL A 63 -9.88 -9.20 -13.99
CA VAL A 63 -9.35 -7.83 -14.08
C VAL A 63 -9.21 -7.36 -15.53
N ARG A 64 -9.62 -6.11 -15.79
CA ARG A 64 -9.51 -5.46 -17.09
C ARG A 64 -8.70 -4.19 -16.97
N VAL A 65 -8.06 -3.80 -18.06
CA VAL A 65 -7.24 -2.59 -18.12
C VAL A 65 -7.99 -1.52 -18.89
N ASP A 66 -7.92 -0.31 -18.38
CA ASP A 66 -8.21 0.92 -19.11
C ASP A 66 -7.12 1.95 -18.81
N SER A 67 -7.28 3.16 -19.36
CA SER A 67 -6.35 4.27 -19.18
C SER A 67 -6.75 5.24 -18.06
N VAL A 68 -7.80 4.96 -17.29
CA VAL A 68 -8.34 5.92 -16.30
C VAL A 68 -7.91 5.60 -14.87
N HIS A 69 -7.47 4.38 -14.61
CA HIS A 69 -7.02 3.94 -13.28
C HIS A 69 -5.51 3.73 -13.24
N SER A 70 -4.84 4.42 -12.30
CA SER A 70 -3.37 4.40 -12.21
C SER A 70 -2.88 4.20 -10.78
N TRP A 71 -1.60 3.84 -10.65
CA TRP A 71 -0.95 3.68 -9.37
C TRP A 71 0.50 4.18 -9.43
N ALA A 72 1.01 4.57 -8.25
CA ALA A 72 2.39 4.99 -8.07
C ALA A 72 2.91 4.56 -6.70
N VAL A 73 4.23 4.66 -6.53
CA VAL A 73 4.86 4.64 -5.21
C VAL A 73 5.48 6.01 -4.99
N GLU A 74 5.01 6.70 -3.95
CA GLU A 74 5.45 8.05 -3.59
C GLU A 74 5.83 8.03 -2.11
N ASP A 75 7.06 8.45 -1.81
CA ASP A 75 7.63 8.44 -0.46
C ASP A 75 7.53 7.08 0.26
N GLY A 76 7.62 5.98 -0.50
CA GLY A 76 7.53 4.62 0.03
C GLY A 76 6.12 4.17 0.39
N ALA A 77 5.09 4.92 0.00
CA ALA A 77 3.68 4.55 0.09
C ALA A 77 3.10 4.22 -1.29
N LEU A 78 2.19 3.26 -1.35
CA LEU A 78 1.41 2.94 -2.55
C LEU A 78 0.27 3.95 -2.65
N LEU A 79 0.13 4.57 -3.81
CA LEU A 79 -0.97 5.46 -4.13
C LEU A 79 -1.81 4.84 -5.23
N LEU A 80 -3.08 4.57 -4.95
CA LEU A 80 -4.08 4.19 -5.95
C LEU A 80 -4.86 5.43 -6.38
N ARG A 81 -5.05 5.58 -7.69
CA ARG A 81 -5.76 6.71 -8.30
C ARG A 81 -6.87 6.18 -9.18
N TRP A 82 -8.10 6.38 -8.72
CA TRP A 82 -9.32 6.04 -9.44
C TRP A 82 -9.79 7.23 -10.29
N ASN A 83 -10.41 6.95 -11.44
CA ASN A 83 -11.08 7.94 -12.29
C ASN A 83 -10.21 9.16 -12.61
N LEU A 84 -9.04 8.93 -13.18
CA LEU A 84 -8.05 9.97 -13.51
C LEU A 84 -7.57 10.79 -12.30
N GLY A 85 -7.65 10.20 -11.10
CA GLY A 85 -7.22 10.82 -9.85
C GLY A 85 -8.30 11.63 -9.13
N SER A 86 -9.56 11.59 -9.58
CA SER A 86 -10.66 12.23 -8.83
C SER A 86 -10.92 11.57 -7.48
N ALA A 87 -10.52 10.31 -7.33
CA ALA A 87 -10.55 9.55 -6.08
C ALA A 87 -9.20 8.88 -5.87
N THR A 88 -8.64 8.98 -4.67
CA THR A 88 -7.32 8.44 -4.35
C THR A 88 -7.32 7.75 -3.00
N SER A 89 -6.41 6.80 -2.83
CA SER A 89 -6.16 6.14 -1.56
C SER A 89 -4.66 5.91 -1.40
N ARG A 90 -4.11 6.30 -0.25
CA ARG A 90 -2.67 6.18 0.05
C ARG A 90 -2.45 5.15 1.14
N TYR A 91 -1.56 4.23 0.85
CA TYR A 91 -1.24 3.04 1.64
C TYR A 91 0.24 3.06 2.01
N PRO A 92 0.61 3.57 3.19
CA PRO A 92 1.98 3.45 3.68
C PRO A 92 2.37 1.99 3.86
N ALA A 93 3.68 1.74 3.89
CA ALA A 93 4.19 0.42 4.27
C ALA A 93 3.69 0.04 5.66
N GLY A 94 3.04 -1.12 5.75
CA GLY A 94 2.59 -1.70 7.01
C GLY A 94 3.61 -2.66 7.61
N PRO A 95 3.36 -3.15 8.84
CA PRO A 95 4.18 -4.21 9.45
C PRO A 95 4.08 -5.54 8.70
N THR A 96 3.07 -5.72 7.84
CA THR A 96 2.87 -6.93 7.05
C THR A 96 2.85 -6.63 5.56
N PRO A 97 3.51 -7.45 4.72
CA PRO A 97 3.46 -7.28 3.26
C PRO A 97 2.15 -7.80 2.64
N ARG A 98 1.26 -8.40 3.43
CA ARG A 98 -0.02 -8.98 2.96
C ARG A 98 -1.21 -8.07 3.19
N ARG A 99 -1.10 -7.09 4.08
CA ARG A 99 -2.16 -6.10 4.34
C ARG A 99 -1.56 -4.71 4.45
N LEU A 100 -2.13 -3.76 3.73
CA LEU A 100 -1.81 -2.33 3.83
C LEU A 100 -3.05 -1.57 4.26
N GLU A 101 -2.94 -0.76 5.31
CA GLU A 101 -4.02 0.10 5.76
C GLU A 101 -3.81 1.50 5.22
N ALA A 102 -4.87 2.12 4.71
CA ALA A 102 -4.78 3.49 4.23
C ALA A 102 -4.59 4.47 5.39
N ASP A 103 -3.77 5.49 5.17
CA ASP A 103 -3.76 6.66 6.03
C ASP A 103 -4.64 7.79 5.49
N THR A 104 -4.91 7.80 4.19
CA THR A 104 -5.81 8.76 3.54
C THR A 104 -6.58 8.09 2.41
N SER A 105 -7.84 8.48 2.22
CA SER A 105 -8.66 8.01 1.11
C SER A 105 -9.81 8.98 0.81
N THR A 106 -9.96 9.36 -0.46
CA THR A 106 -11.17 10.00 -1.00
C THR A 106 -12.03 9.02 -1.79
N PHE A 107 -11.47 7.88 -2.22
CA PHE A 107 -12.22 6.81 -2.89
C PHE A 107 -13.28 6.20 -1.98
N CYS A 108 -12.93 5.92 -0.72
CA CYS A 108 -13.86 5.37 0.27
C CYS A 108 -14.59 6.45 1.07
N LEU A 109 -14.89 7.60 0.47
CA LEU A 109 -15.67 8.69 1.09
C LEU A 109 -15.11 9.21 2.42
N GLY A 110 -13.78 9.20 2.59
CA GLY A 110 -13.11 9.65 3.82
C GLY A 110 -12.90 8.53 4.85
N GLU A 111 -13.48 7.35 4.67
CA GLU A 111 -13.17 6.17 5.46
C GLU A 111 -11.76 5.64 5.16
N ARG A 112 -11.20 4.84 6.07
CA ARG A 112 -9.88 4.24 5.92
C ARG A 112 -9.98 2.83 5.32
N PRO A 113 -9.81 2.65 4.00
CA PRO A 113 -9.75 1.32 3.42
C PRO A 113 -8.50 0.55 3.83
N TRP A 114 -8.51 -0.73 3.50
CA TRP A 114 -7.31 -1.56 3.49
C TRP A 114 -7.22 -2.38 2.21
N LEU A 115 -5.99 -2.75 1.87
CA LEU A 115 -5.67 -3.67 0.79
C LEU A 115 -5.25 -5.00 1.38
N ASP A 116 -5.92 -6.08 0.97
CA ASP A 116 -5.52 -7.46 1.26
C ASP A 116 -4.88 -8.09 0.01
N ARG A 117 -3.65 -8.58 0.13
CA ARG A 117 -2.96 -9.24 -0.98
C ARG A 117 -3.61 -10.58 -1.26
N VAL A 118 -4.00 -10.81 -2.50
CA VAL A 118 -4.71 -12.02 -2.92
C VAL A 118 -3.80 -12.96 -3.72
N ARG A 119 -2.81 -12.42 -4.45
CA ARG A 119 -1.77 -13.15 -5.19
C ARG A 119 -0.45 -12.35 -5.22
#